data_AF-A0A834JCT3-F1
#
_entry.id   AF-A0A834JCT3-F1
#
_cell.length_a   1.000
_cell.length_b   1.000
_cell.length_c   1.000
_cell.angle_alpha   90.00
_cell.angle_beta   90.00
_cell.angle_gamma   90.00
#
_symmetry.space_group_name_H-M   'P 1'
#
loop_
_entity.id
_entity.type
_entity.pdbx_description
1 polymer ?
#
loop_
_entity_poly.entity_id
_entity_poly.type
_entity_poly.pdbx_seq_one_letter_code
_entity_poly.pdbx_strand_id
1 'polypeptide(L)'
;MPVDINRLTEGWLELESDPGLFTLLLEDFGVKGVQVEEIYDLQKSLEGPVYGFIFLFRWIEERRSRRKVVEQTESFVKDEDIVNNIFFAQQVVPNSCATHALLSVLLNCPNIHLGTTLSRLKLHTSGMCPENKGWAIGNTPELACAHNSHAMPQAKRRQDKNTGVSTGRFTGEAFHFVSYVPINGRLFELDGLKPYPMDHGPWKEHEEWTEQFRRVITDRLGMATGEQLQDIRFNLMAVVPDRRLAISHKLTMLKTNRQIVLEALQQLVKLSHQDNGTEKTTNDAEKIEKSCDRKNKVDEENLLPNKTERDESSTPSIERNNDATIDIEESTSNIGTAKIESSVEKVVMCALDYATPLRIQTSPAHSSSSTDTSSEIGSAFNSPTQGK
;
A
#
# COMPACT_ATOMS: atom_id res chain seq x y z
N MET A 1 0.56 32.45 8.84
CA MET A 1 1.12 33.01 10.09
C MET A 1 2.51 32.43 10.28
N PRO A 2 3.48 33.15 10.86
CA PRO A 2 4.76 32.55 11.22
C PRO A 2 4.52 31.40 12.21
N VAL A 3 5.17 30.27 11.99
CA VAL A 3 5.10 29.11 12.89
C VAL A 3 6.02 29.40 14.07
N ASP A 4 5.48 29.44 15.28
CA ASP A 4 6.25 29.69 16.49
C ASP A 4 7.08 28.44 16.81
N ILE A 5 8.37 28.49 16.46
CA ILE A 5 9.32 27.37 16.52
C ILE A 5 9.40 26.80 17.94
N ASN A 6 9.26 27.65 18.97
CA ASN A 6 9.31 27.26 20.38
C ASN A 6 8.09 26.42 20.83
N ARG A 7 7.07 26.25 19.97
CA ARG A 7 5.83 25.54 20.28
C ARG A 7 5.64 24.22 19.54
N LEU A 8 6.61 23.82 18.72
CA LEU A 8 6.54 22.60 17.89
C LEU A 8 6.58 21.31 18.71
N THR A 9 7.37 21.25 19.78
CA THR A 9 7.59 20.06 20.61
C THR A 9 6.57 19.88 21.74
N GLU A 10 5.94 20.95 22.20
CA GLU A 10 4.88 20.91 23.24
C GLU A 10 3.46 20.88 22.65
N GLY A 11 3.34 21.08 21.33
CA GLY A 11 2.08 21.34 20.64
C GLY A 11 1.30 20.14 20.11
N TRP A 12 1.75 18.89 20.32
CA TRP A 12 1.14 17.70 19.70
C TRP A 12 -0.12 17.25 20.46
N LEU A 13 -1.18 16.97 19.71
CA LEU A 13 -2.50 16.58 20.21
C LEU A 13 -2.70 15.07 20.19
N GLU A 14 -3.50 14.54 21.11
CA GLU A 14 -3.88 13.11 21.13
C GLU A 14 -4.74 12.76 19.89
N LEU A 15 -4.39 11.67 19.20
CA LEU A 15 -5.13 11.13 18.05
C LEU A 15 -5.94 9.89 18.42
N GLU A 16 -7.08 9.71 17.75
CA GLU A 16 -7.85 8.48 17.82
C GLU A 16 -7.18 7.36 17.00
N SER A 17 -7.35 6.11 17.45
CA SER A 17 -6.78 4.94 16.80
C SER A 17 -7.70 4.44 15.68
N ASP A 18 -7.70 5.15 14.55
CA ASP A 18 -8.50 4.82 13.38
C ASP A 18 -7.62 4.58 12.13
N PRO A 19 -7.81 3.48 11.38
CA PRO A 19 -7.01 3.18 10.19
C PRO A 19 -7.26 4.15 9.03
N GLY A 20 -8.46 4.75 8.94
CA GLY A 20 -8.77 5.79 7.95
C GLY A 20 -8.04 7.09 8.25
N LEU A 21 -8.07 7.54 9.50
CA LEU A 21 -7.30 8.67 10.01
C LEU A 21 -5.80 8.48 9.74
N PHE A 22 -5.26 7.31 10.05
CA PHE A 22 -3.84 7.02 9.77
C PHE A 22 -3.54 7.00 8.27
N THR A 23 -4.44 6.48 7.44
CA THR A 23 -4.28 6.52 5.97
C THR A 23 -4.22 7.97 5.46
N LEU A 24 -5.14 8.84 5.89
CA LEU A 24 -5.14 10.27 5.52
C LEU A 24 -3.90 11.01 6.05
N LEU A 25 -3.46 10.69 7.27
CA LEU A 25 -2.23 11.25 7.85
C LEU A 25 -0.99 10.86 7.03
N LEU A 26 -0.93 9.66 6.44
CA LEU A 26 0.14 9.26 5.53
C LEU A 26 0.10 10.05 4.20
N GLU A 27 -1.09 10.29 3.65
CA GLU A 27 -1.24 11.14 2.46
C GLU A 27 -0.76 12.57 2.73
N ASP A 28 -1.09 13.15 3.90
CA ASP A 28 -0.64 14.48 4.33
C ASP A 28 0.88 14.58 4.62
N PHE A 29 1.53 13.47 5.01
CA PHE A 29 2.99 13.39 5.05
C PHE A 29 3.64 13.36 3.65
N GLY A 30 2.83 13.23 2.59
CA GLY A 30 3.26 13.15 1.19
C GLY A 30 3.58 11.72 0.72
N VAL A 31 3.25 10.70 1.51
CA VAL A 31 3.44 9.29 1.16
C VAL A 31 2.43 8.88 0.10
N LYS A 32 2.83 8.04 -0.85
CA LYS A 32 1.95 7.59 -1.95
C LYS A 32 1.85 6.08 -2.05
N GLY A 33 0.64 5.59 -2.32
CA GLY A 33 0.36 4.17 -2.57
C GLY A 33 0.46 3.29 -1.32
N VAL A 34 0.23 3.87 -0.13
CA VAL A 34 0.21 3.17 1.16
C VAL A 34 -1.12 3.48 1.85
N GLN A 35 -1.71 2.48 2.49
CA GLN A 35 -2.86 2.63 3.37
C GLN A 35 -2.65 1.84 4.67
N VAL A 36 -3.51 2.09 5.65
CA VAL A 36 -3.55 1.35 6.91
C VAL A 36 -4.86 0.55 6.98
N GLU A 37 -4.77 -0.73 7.33
CA GLU A 37 -5.89 -1.66 7.48
C GLU A 37 -5.95 -2.18 8.92
N GLU A 38 -7.13 -2.25 9.52
CA GLU A 38 -7.32 -2.87 10.84
C GLU A 38 -7.45 -4.40 10.73
N ILE A 39 -6.83 -5.13 11.66
CA ILE A 39 -6.80 -6.59 11.72
C ILE A 39 -7.78 -7.08 12.79
N TYR A 40 -8.99 -7.43 12.37
CA TYR A 40 -10.01 -8.03 13.24
C TYR A 40 -9.79 -9.51 13.54
N ASP A 41 -9.13 -10.23 12.63
CA ASP A 41 -8.83 -11.66 12.76
C ASP A 41 -7.36 -11.92 12.43
N LEU A 42 -6.62 -12.38 13.43
CA LEU A 42 -5.20 -12.70 13.33
C LEU A 42 -4.93 -14.00 12.55
N GLN A 43 -5.91 -14.92 12.49
CA GLN A 43 -5.80 -16.17 11.72
C GLN A 43 -6.00 -15.96 10.23
N LYS A 44 -6.74 -14.92 9.84
CA LYS A 44 -6.93 -14.54 8.44
C LYS A 44 -5.58 -14.20 7.78
N SER A 45 -5.36 -14.73 6.59
CA SER A 45 -4.23 -14.32 5.75
C SER A 45 -4.46 -12.90 5.22
N LEU A 46 -3.41 -12.08 5.29
CA LEU A 46 -3.41 -10.76 4.66
C LEU A 46 -3.13 -10.94 3.16
N GLU A 47 -3.88 -10.23 2.32
CA GLU A 47 -3.67 -10.28 0.88
C GLU A 47 -2.44 -9.45 0.50
N GLY A 48 -1.57 -9.97 -0.36
CA GLY A 48 -0.41 -9.23 -0.87
C GLY A 48 0.65 -8.85 0.19
N PRO A 49 1.59 -7.95 -0.14
CA PRO A 49 2.69 -7.60 0.74
C PRO A 49 2.24 -6.69 1.89
N VAL A 50 2.89 -6.84 3.04
CA VAL A 50 2.72 -6.00 4.23
C VAL A 50 4.04 -5.30 4.52
N TYR A 51 4.00 -4.01 4.84
CA TYR A 51 5.19 -3.20 5.14
C TYR A 51 5.56 -3.26 6.63
N GLY A 52 4.57 -3.35 7.50
CA GLY A 52 4.75 -3.46 8.94
C GLY A 52 3.40 -3.56 9.67
N PHE A 53 3.45 -3.84 10.96
CA PHE A 53 2.28 -3.80 11.84
C PHE A 53 2.41 -2.70 12.89
N ILE A 54 1.29 -2.16 13.33
CA ILE A 54 1.19 -1.21 14.43
C ILE A 54 0.24 -1.81 15.46
N PHE A 55 0.74 -2.08 16.66
CA PHE A 55 -0.02 -2.60 17.79
C PHE A 55 -0.23 -1.51 18.82
N LEU A 56 -1.50 -1.17 19.07
CA LEU A 56 -1.93 -0.32 20.15
C LEU A 56 -2.36 -1.16 21.34
N PHE A 57 -1.92 -0.80 22.54
CA PHE A 57 -2.43 -1.39 23.78
C PHE A 57 -2.53 -0.34 24.88
N ARG A 58 -3.41 -0.59 25.85
CA ARG A 58 -3.48 0.23 27.06
C ARG A 58 -2.17 0.12 27.85
N TRP A 59 -1.50 1.26 28.03
CA TRP A 59 -0.29 1.38 28.82
C TRP A 59 -0.62 1.21 30.30
N ILE A 60 0.15 0.37 31.00
CA ILE A 60 0.02 0.16 32.44
C ILE A 60 1.41 0.16 33.06
N GLU A 61 1.71 1.23 33.78
CA GLU A 61 2.99 1.43 34.45
C GLU A 61 3.32 0.30 35.43
N GLU A 62 2.32 -0.15 36.21
CA GLU A 62 2.45 -1.26 37.16
C GLU A 62 2.77 -2.63 36.49
N ARG A 63 2.39 -2.85 35.22
CA ARG A 63 2.78 -4.08 34.51
C ARG A 63 4.27 -4.09 34.14
N ARG A 64 4.92 -2.92 34.04
CA ARG A 64 6.33 -2.78 33.68
C ARG A 64 7.26 -3.14 34.84
N SER A 65 6.82 -2.93 36.09
CA SER A 65 7.57 -3.31 37.30
C SER A 65 7.33 -4.76 37.77
N ARG A 66 6.25 -5.41 37.32
CA ARG A 66 5.87 -6.78 37.76
C ARG A 66 6.21 -7.90 36.78
N ARG A 67 6.35 -7.62 35.47
CA ARG A 67 6.87 -8.64 34.53
C ARG A 67 8.35 -8.90 34.85
N LYS A 68 8.82 -10.15 34.65
CA LYS A 68 10.23 -10.53 34.88
C LYS A 68 11.14 -9.72 33.94
N VAL A 69 11.73 -8.64 34.46
CA VAL A 69 12.64 -7.72 33.72
C VAL A 69 13.81 -8.45 33.07
N VAL A 70 14.20 -9.61 33.62
CA VAL A 70 15.29 -10.46 33.14
C VAL A 70 15.10 -10.91 31.69
N GLU A 71 13.91 -11.38 31.32
CA GLU A 71 13.67 -12.10 30.06
C GLU A 71 13.56 -11.14 28.84
N GLN A 72 13.04 -9.93 29.03
CA GLN A 72 13.05 -8.88 28.00
C GLN A 72 14.41 -8.24 27.78
N THR A 73 15.38 -8.45 28.67
CA THR A 73 16.70 -7.78 28.58
C THR A 73 17.63 -8.43 27.55
N GLU A 74 17.39 -9.69 27.21
CA GLU A 74 18.19 -10.48 26.26
C GLU A 74 17.80 -10.22 24.78
N SER A 75 16.55 -9.85 24.50
CA SER A 75 16.08 -9.52 23.14
C SER A 75 16.39 -8.08 22.70
N PHE A 76 16.96 -7.24 23.57
CA PHE A 76 17.35 -5.87 23.21
C PHE A 76 18.61 -5.83 22.36
N VAL A 77 18.53 -5.18 21.20
CA VAL A 77 19.72 -4.84 20.40
C VAL A 77 20.35 -3.59 20.98
N LYS A 78 21.52 -3.76 21.62
CA LYS A 78 22.30 -2.69 22.29
C LYS A 78 23.51 -2.24 21.48
N ASP A 79 23.79 -2.93 20.38
CA ASP A 79 24.84 -2.59 19.43
C ASP A 79 24.49 -1.26 18.74
N GLU A 80 25.30 -0.22 18.99
CA GLU A 80 25.02 1.12 18.48
C GLU A 80 25.08 1.19 16.95
N ASP A 81 25.94 0.41 16.30
CA ASP A 81 26.01 0.41 14.83
C ASP A 81 24.72 -0.17 14.24
N ILE A 82 24.19 -1.26 14.81
CA ILE A 82 22.91 -1.83 14.36
C ILE A 82 21.76 -0.84 14.64
N VAL A 83 21.69 -0.27 15.85
CA VAL A 83 20.62 0.65 16.27
C VAL A 83 20.62 1.95 15.46
N ASN A 84 21.80 2.49 15.14
CA ASN A 84 21.94 3.74 14.40
C ASN A 84 21.70 3.57 12.89
N ASN A 85 21.99 2.39 12.35
CA ASN A 85 21.71 2.05 10.95
C ASN A 85 20.22 1.80 10.64
N ILE A 86 19.42 1.34 11.61
CA ILE A 86 17.95 1.25 11.46
C ILE A 86 17.26 2.57 11.86
N PHE A 87 16.04 2.79 11.35
CA PHE A 87 15.21 3.90 11.84
C PHE A 87 14.48 3.47 13.12
N PHE A 88 15.17 3.55 14.26
CA PHE A 88 14.57 3.46 15.59
C PHE A 88 14.66 4.83 16.27
N ALA A 89 13.51 5.39 16.67
CA ALA A 89 13.41 6.70 17.30
C ALA A 89 12.73 6.57 18.67
N GLN A 90 13.33 7.17 19.71
CA GLN A 90 12.68 7.30 21.01
C GLN A 90 11.64 8.43 20.94
N GLN A 91 10.48 8.22 21.55
CA GLN A 91 9.41 9.20 21.58
C GLN A 91 9.70 10.25 22.64
N VAL A 92 10.33 11.35 22.20
CA VAL A 92 10.61 12.52 23.05
C VAL A 92 9.37 13.41 23.21
N VAL A 93 8.55 13.53 22.16
CA VAL A 93 7.40 14.43 22.13
C VAL A 93 6.13 13.72 22.66
N PRO A 94 5.42 14.28 23.66
CA PRO A 94 4.17 13.70 24.16
C PRO A 94 3.10 13.67 23.07
N ASN A 95 2.14 12.74 23.16
CA ASN A 95 1.05 12.50 22.20
C ASN A 95 1.45 12.10 20.76
N SER A 96 2.72 12.25 20.35
CA SER A 96 3.21 11.93 19.01
C SER A 96 3.35 10.42 18.69
N CYS A 97 2.81 9.53 19.54
CA CYS A 97 2.99 8.08 19.48
C CYS A 97 2.49 7.45 18.18
N ALA A 98 1.33 7.86 17.67
CA ALA A 98 0.78 7.39 16.40
C ALA A 98 1.73 7.69 15.21
N THR A 99 2.26 8.91 15.15
CA THR A 99 3.23 9.31 14.11
C THR A 99 4.56 8.59 14.28
N HIS A 100 5.08 8.43 15.51
CA HIS A 100 6.29 7.64 15.75
C HIS A 100 6.14 6.19 15.27
N ALA A 101 4.98 5.57 15.49
CA ALA A 101 4.72 4.21 15.02
C ALA A 101 4.67 4.12 13.48
N LEU A 102 3.94 5.02 12.83
CA LEU A 102 3.85 5.10 11.36
C LEU A 102 5.23 5.33 10.72
N LEU A 103 6.03 6.26 11.25
CA LEU A 103 7.39 6.52 10.77
C LEU A 103 8.34 5.35 11.02
N SER A 104 8.21 4.67 12.16
CA SER A 104 9.00 3.47 12.46
C SER A 104 8.73 2.33 11.47
N VAL A 105 7.53 2.24 10.90
CA VAL A 105 7.26 1.33 9.77
C VAL A 105 7.85 1.88 8.47
N LEU A 106 7.41 3.06 8.05
CA LEU A 106 7.72 3.61 6.72
C LEU A 106 9.21 3.80 6.47
N LEU A 107 9.95 4.31 7.47
CA LEU A 107 11.35 4.68 7.27
C LEU A 107 12.30 3.48 7.32
N ASN A 108 11.86 2.31 7.81
CA ASN A 108 12.58 1.05 7.67
C ASN A 108 12.24 0.30 6.37
N CYS A 109 11.19 0.70 5.64
CA CYS A 109 10.83 0.09 4.37
C CYS A 109 11.68 0.67 3.20
N PRO A 110 12.20 -0.17 2.28
CA PRO A 110 12.92 0.31 1.09
C PRO A 110 11.97 0.67 -0.08
N ASN A 111 10.85 -0.02 -0.22
CA ASN A 111 10.01 -0.01 -1.43
C ASN A 111 8.78 0.91 -1.32
N ILE A 112 8.92 2.08 -0.69
CA ILE A 112 7.80 3.03 -0.49
C ILE A 112 8.14 4.41 -1.07
N HIS A 113 7.17 5.01 -1.75
CA HIS A 113 7.23 6.42 -2.19
C HIS A 113 6.96 7.35 -0.99
N LEU A 114 8.01 7.60 -0.20
CA LEU A 114 7.96 8.35 1.06
C LEU A 114 7.55 9.83 0.93
N GLY A 115 7.64 10.43 -0.26
CA GLY A 115 7.45 11.87 -0.44
C GLY A 115 8.65 12.69 0.03
N THR A 116 8.60 14.02 -0.16
CA THR A 116 9.73 14.93 0.08
C THR A 116 10.09 15.05 1.56
N THR A 117 9.09 15.27 2.43
CA THR A 117 9.27 15.47 3.87
C THR A 117 9.94 14.27 4.53
N LEU A 118 9.40 13.06 4.32
CA LEU A 118 9.91 11.84 4.93
C LEU A 118 11.26 11.39 4.33
N SER A 119 11.48 11.59 3.03
CA SER A 119 12.80 11.33 2.42
C SER A 119 13.88 12.24 3.01
N ARG A 120 13.57 13.54 3.19
CA ARG A 120 14.46 14.51 3.84
C ARG A 120 14.74 14.13 5.30
N LEU A 121 13.71 13.72 6.06
CA LEU A 121 13.87 13.27 7.45
C LEU A 121 14.75 12.01 7.53
N LYS A 122 14.49 10.99 6.71
CA LYS A 122 15.26 9.73 6.67
C LYS A 122 16.73 9.96 6.33
N LEU A 123 17.02 10.86 5.38
CA LEU A 123 18.40 11.23 5.04
C LEU A 123 19.07 12.01 6.18
N HIS A 124 18.40 13.01 6.73
CA HIS A 124 18.93 13.85 7.81
C HIS A 124 19.26 13.05 9.09
N THR A 125 18.47 12.02 9.38
CA THR A 125 18.58 11.21 10.61
C THR A 125 19.40 9.93 10.46
N SER A 126 20.05 9.73 9.31
CA SER A 126 20.95 8.59 9.09
C SER A 126 22.12 8.63 10.08
N GLY A 127 22.42 7.50 10.73
CA GLY A 127 23.49 7.39 11.74
C GLY A 127 23.22 8.09 13.08
N MET A 128 22.09 8.79 13.26
CA MET A 128 21.74 9.42 14.54
C MET A 128 21.32 8.39 15.60
N CYS A 129 21.61 8.70 16.86
CA CYS A 129 21.08 7.94 18.00
C CYS A 129 19.54 8.07 18.11
N PRO A 130 18.87 7.13 18.80
CA PRO A 130 17.39 7.10 18.86
C PRO A 130 16.75 8.35 19.46
N GLU A 131 17.41 9.01 20.42
CA GLU A 131 16.93 10.26 21.02
C GLU A 131 16.96 11.41 20.00
N ASN A 132 18.06 11.57 19.26
CA ASN A 132 18.20 12.58 18.22
C ASN A 132 17.22 12.34 17.04
N LYS A 133 16.96 11.07 16.70
CA LYS A 133 15.88 10.69 15.77
C LYS A 133 14.50 11.16 16.27
N GLY A 134 14.22 11.02 17.57
CA GLY A 134 13.01 11.52 18.22
C GLY A 134 12.87 13.04 18.18
N TRP A 135 13.94 13.77 18.53
CA TRP A 135 13.98 15.24 18.42
C TRP A 135 13.79 15.71 16.97
N ALA A 136 14.37 15.03 15.99
CA ALA A 136 14.20 15.38 14.57
C ALA A 136 12.74 15.20 14.09
N ILE A 137 12.03 14.17 14.57
CA ILE A 137 10.57 14.02 14.33
C ILE A 137 9.82 15.21 14.94
N GLY A 138 10.07 15.50 16.23
CA GLY A 138 9.39 16.58 16.96
C GLY A 138 9.60 17.97 16.37
N ASN A 139 10.79 18.21 15.80
CA ASN A 139 11.18 19.48 15.17
C ASN A 139 10.85 19.57 13.67
N THR A 140 10.15 18.58 13.08
CA THR A 140 9.69 18.66 11.69
C THR A 140 8.28 19.26 11.64
N PRO A 141 8.10 20.56 11.28
CA PRO A 141 6.83 21.25 11.43
C PRO A 141 5.73 20.71 10.51
N GLU A 142 6.08 20.14 9.35
CA GLU A 142 5.12 19.50 8.46
C GLU A 142 4.42 18.30 9.13
N LEU A 143 5.17 17.51 9.91
CA LEU A 143 4.62 16.36 10.63
C LEU A 143 3.71 16.81 11.78
N ALA A 144 4.16 17.78 12.58
CA ALA A 144 3.36 18.33 13.67
C ALA A 144 2.06 18.98 13.17
N CYS A 145 2.11 19.66 12.02
CA CYS A 145 0.94 20.28 11.39
C CYS A 145 -0.07 19.23 10.92
N ALA A 146 0.37 18.24 10.13
CA ALA A 146 -0.49 17.16 9.63
C ALA A 146 -1.06 16.31 10.76
N HIS A 147 -0.25 15.95 11.76
CA HIS A 147 -0.72 15.24 12.96
C HIS A 147 -1.85 16.02 13.65
N ASN A 148 -1.62 17.30 13.95
CA ASN A 148 -2.59 18.12 14.67
C ASN A 148 -3.86 18.47 13.86
N SER A 149 -3.84 18.41 12.52
CA SER A 149 -5.08 18.59 11.72
C SER A 149 -6.03 17.40 11.79
N HIS A 150 -5.54 16.20 12.11
CA HIS A 150 -6.36 15.00 12.32
C HIS A 150 -6.85 14.84 13.78
N ALA A 151 -6.41 15.72 14.69
CA ALA A 151 -6.81 15.65 16.08
C ALA A 151 -8.24 16.17 16.31
N MET A 152 -9.02 15.43 17.10
CA MET A 152 -10.39 15.82 17.43
C MET A 152 -10.45 17.17 18.18
N PRO A 153 -11.46 18.02 17.95
CA PRO A 153 -11.57 19.33 18.63
C PRO A 153 -11.58 19.28 20.16
N GLN A 154 -11.90 18.12 20.73
CA GLN A 154 -11.85 17.87 22.18
C GLN A 154 -10.42 17.70 22.70
N ALA A 155 -9.49 17.15 21.91
CA ALA A 155 -8.08 16.99 22.31
C ALA A 155 -7.43 18.36 22.57
N LYS A 156 -7.67 19.33 21.68
CA LYS A 156 -7.23 20.73 21.85
C LYS A 156 -7.77 21.35 23.15
N ARG A 157 -9.06 21.18 23.43
CA ARG A 157 -9.71 21.65 24.68
C ARG A 157 -9.18 20.95 25.95
N ARG A 158 -8.59 19.76 25.85
CA ARG A 158 -7.93 19.06 26.97
C ARG A 158 -6.53 19.62 27.20
N GLN A 159 -5.75 19.83 26.13
CA GLN A 159 -4.41 20.43 26.21
C GLN A 159 -4.47 21.81 26.89
N ASP A 160 -5.39 22.68 26.49
CA ASP A 160 -5.59 24.01 27.10
C ASP A 160 -5.85 23.93 28.62
N LYS A 161 -6.60 22.91 29.08
CA LYS A 161 -6.97 22.72 30.49
C LYS A 161 -5.86 22.14 31.35
N ASN A 162 -4.96 21.32 30.80
CA ASN A 162 -3.86 20.71 31.54
C ASN A 162 -2.76 21.72 31.94
N THR A 163 -2.84 22.98 31.49
CA THR A 163 -1.95 24.07 31.95
C THR A 163 -2.27 24.57 33.36
N GLY A 164 -3.44 24.22 33.92
CA GLY A 164 -3.79 24.46 35.32
C GLY A 164 -3.42 23.29 36.22
N VAL A 165 -2.85 23.57 37.40
CA VAL A 165 -2.42 22.56 38.39
C VAL A 165 -3.60 21.66 38.79
N SER A 166 -3.62 20.44 38.26
CA SER A 166 -4.65 19.45 38.57
C SER A 166 -4.29 18.67 39.84
N THR A 167 -5.02 18.92 40.92
CA THR A 167 -4.85 18.24 42.22
C THR A 167 -5.60 16.90 42.32
N GLY A 168 -6.24 16.45 41.23
CA GLY A 168 -6.86 15.13 41.14
C GLY A 168 -5.90 14.09 40.58
N ARG A 169 -5.87 12.88 41.17
CA ARG A 169 -5.20 11.73 40.56
C ARG A 169 -5.89 11.40 39.23
N PHE A 170 -5.31 11.85 38.12
CA PHE A 170 -5.83 11.58 36.78
C PHE A 170 -5.62 10.11 36.44
N THR A 171 -6.65 9.29 36.63
CA THR A 171 -6.67 7.88 36.20
C THR A 171 -6.96 7.76 34.71
N GLY A 172 -6.33 8.62 33.90
CA GLY A 172 -6.46 8.57 32.45
C GLY A 172 -5.82 7.30 31.92
N GLU A 173 -6.58 6.53 31.14
CA GLU A 173 -6.05 5.35 30.49
C GLU A 173 -5.15 5.78 29.33
N ALA A 174 -3.84 5.80 29.55
CA ALA A 174 -2.88 6.03 28.49
C ALA A 174 -2.87 4.81 27.54
N PHE A 175 -2.79 5.09 26.24
CA PHE A 175 -2.62 4.08 25.19
C PHE A 175 -1.28 4.30 24.49
N HIS A 176 -0.64 3.22 24.05
CA HIS A 176 0.68 3.28 23.43
C HIS A 176 0.79 2.41 22.18
N PHE A 177 1.44 2.95 21.15
CA PHE A 177 1.67 2.29 19.87
C PHE A 177 3.09 1.72 19.80
N VAL A 178 3.19 0.50 19.26
CA VAL A 178 4.45 -0.20 19.00
C VAL A 178 4.43 -0.75 17.59
N SER A 179 5.52 -0.61 16.86
CA SER A 179 5.63 -1.06 15.48
C SER A 179 6.39 -2.36 15.35
N TYR A 180 6.01 -3.19 14.39
CA TYR A 180 6.69 -4.42 14.01
C TYR A 180 7.09 -4.37 12.55
N VAL A 181 8.36 -4.60 12.24
CA VAL A 181 8.92 -4.46 10.89
C VAL A 181 9.91 -5.59 10.55
N PRO A 182 9.92 -6.08 9.29
CA PRO A 182 10.98 -6.96 8.80
C PRO A 182 12.21 -6.11 8.42
N ILE A 183 13.36 -6.40 9.03
CA ILE A 183 14.65 -5.78 8.68
C ILE A 183 15.69 -6.91 8.52
N ASN A 184 16.32 -6.98 7.35
CA ASN A 184 17.43 -7.91 7.04
C ASN A 184 17.14 -9.38 7.42
N GLY A 185 15.94 -9.87 7.12
CA GLY A 185 15.53 -11.26 7.40
C GLY A 185 15.12 -11.52 8.86
N ARG A 186 14.94 -10.48 9.68
CA ARG A 186 14.60 -10.58 11.12
C ARG A 186 13.41 -9.68 11.45
N LEU A 187 12.63 -10.07 12.46
CA LEU A 187 11.48 -9.30 12.94
C LEU A 187 11.89 -8.38 14.09
N PHE A 188 11.76 -7.07 13.90
CA PHE A 188 12.02 -6.08 14.94
C PHE A 188 10.73 -5.52 15.55
N GLU A 189 10.72 -5.34 16.87
CA GLU A 189 9.74 -4.53 17.60
C GLU A 189 10.35 -3.17 17.97
N LEU A 190 9.75 -2.10 17.45
CA LEU A 190 10.16 -0.72 17.63
C LEU A 190 9.15 -0.02 18.54
N ASP A 191 9.54 0.14 19.81
CA ASP A 191 8.76 0.80 20.85
C ASP A 191 9.49 2.10 21.26
N GLY A 192 8.94 3.25 20.88
CA GLY A 192 9.55 4.55 21.14
C GLY A 192 9.71 4.89 22.63
N LEU A 193 9.05 4.16 23.54
CA LEU A 193 9.18 4.32 24.98
C LEU A 193 10.02 3.18 25.61
N LYS A 194 10.82 2.46 24.82
CA LYS A 194 11.92 1.60 25.28
C LYS A 194 13.28 2.22 24.93
N PRO A 195 14.35 1.93 25.69
CA PRO A 195 15.68 2.45 25.39
C PRO A 195 16.28 1.88 24.10
N TYR A 196 15.95 0.63 23.78
CA TYR A 196 16.50 -0.15 22.67
C TYR A 196 15.37 -0.82 21.86
N PRO A 197 15.57 -1.08 20.56
CA PRO A 197 14.67 -1.92 19.77
C PRO A 197 14.84 -3.38 20.21
N MET A 198 13.80 -4.20 20.05
CA MET A 198 13.86 -5.63 20.35
C MET A 198 13.88 -6.45 19.06
N ASP A 199 14.72 -7.47 19.01
CA ASP A 199 14.84 -8.41 17.91
C ASP A 199 14.16 -9.73 18.30
N HIS A 200 13.12 -10.10 17.55
CA HIS A 200 12.34 -11.34 17.71
C HIS A 200 12.89 -12.49 16.84
N GLY A 201 14.09 -12.30 16.27
CA GLY A 201 14.81 -13.31 15.49
C GLY A 201 14.38 -13.41 14.03
N PRO A 202 15.01 -14.32 13.28
CA PRO A 202 14.61 -14.64 11.92
C PRO A 202 13.33 -15.48 11.90
N TRP A 203 12.59 -15.40 10.80
CA TRP A 203 11.52 -16.36 10.49
C TRP A 203 12.09 -17.62 9.83
N LYS A 204 11.25 -18.66 9.66
CA LYS A 204 11.70 -19.95 9.10
C LYS A 204 11.96 -19.85 7.60
N GLU A 205 12.81 -20.74 7.08
CA GLU A 205 12.96 -20.96 5.64
C GLU A 205 11.60 -21.34 5.02
N HIS A 206 11.30 -20.78 3.85
CA HIS A 206 10.01 -20.90 3.15
C HIS A 206 8.78 -20.34 3.89
N GLU A 207 8.97 -19.54 4.95
CA GLU A 207 7.90 -18.85 5.67
C GLU A 207 7.90 -17.34 5.36
N GLU A 208 6.72 -16.73 5.35
CA GLU A 208 6.58 -15.27 5.29
C GLU A 208 6.78 -14.65 6.69
N TRP A 209 7.45 -13.49 6.76
CA TRP A 209 7.74 -12.81 8.03
C TRP A 209 6.49 -12.50 8.88
N THR A 210 5.33 -12.39 8.22
CA THR A 210 4.02 -12.14 8.86
C THR A 210 3.56 -13.30 9.77
N GLU A 211 4.03 -14.53 9.54
CA GLU A 211 3.76 -15.68 10.40
C GLU A 211 4.63 -15.67 11.66
N GLN A 212 5.89 -15.23 11.57
CA GLN A 212 6.70 -14.96 12.76
C GLN A 212 6.09 -13.84 13.60
N PHE A 213 5.58 -12.78 12.96
CA PHE A 213 4.81 -11.75 13.66
C PHE A 213 3.55 -12.32 14.33
N ARG A 214 2.77 -13.17 13.63
CA ARG A 214 1.59 -13.85 14.18
C ARG A 214 1.93 -14.60 15.47
N ARG A 215 3.04 -15.32 15.53
CA ARG A 215 3.49 -16.04 16.73
C ARG A 215 3.79 -15.08 17.88
N VAL A 216 4.61 -14.05 17.63
CA VAL A 216 4.99 -13.04 18.62
C VAL A 216 3.77 -12.33 19.22
N ILE A 217 2.80 -11.93 18.38
CA ILE A 217 1.61 -11.22 18.87
C ILE A 217 0.61 -12.17 19.56
N THR A 218 0.49 -13.42 19.12
CA THR A 218 -0.34 -14.46 19.79
C THR A 218 0.16 -14.75 21.20
N ASP A 219 1.48 -14.87 21.37
CA ASP A 219 2.12 -15.04 22.68
C ASP A 219 1.93 -13.79 23.56
N ARG A 220 2.20 -12.59 23.02
CA ARG A 220 2.00 -11.30 23.72
C ARG A 220 0.57 -11.08 24.22
N LEU A 221 -0.43 -11.62 23.51
CA LEU A 221 -1.85 -11.55 23.88
C LEU A 221 -2.28 -12.63 24.90
N GLY A 222 -1.40 -13.56 25.28
CA GLY A 222 -1.73 -14.68 26.18
C GLY A 222 -2.60 -15.77 25.53
N MET A 223 -2.84 -15.69 24.22
CA MET A 223 -3.67 -16.66 23.50
C MET A 223 -3.03 -18.06 23.47
N ALA A 224 -1.69 -18.13 23.51
CA ALA A 224 -0.94 -19.39 23.51
C ALA A 224 -1.00 -20.13 24.87
N THR A 225 -1.16 -19.42 25.99
CA THR A 225 -1.11 -20.01 27.35
C THR A 225 -2.49 -20.35 27.92
N GLY A 226 -3.58 -19.96 27.25
CA GLY A 226 -4.95 -20.13 27.75
C GLY A 226 -5.30 -19.19 28.91
N GLU A 227 -4.37 -18.35 29.35
CA GLU A 227 -4.64 -17.26 30.29
C GLU A 227 -5.44 -16.19 29.56
N GLN A 228 -6.75 -16.14 29.82
CA GLN A 228 -7.63 -15.11 29.27
C GLN A 228 -7.21 -13.73 29.79
N LEU A 229 -6.35 -13.05 29.03
CA LEU A 229 -6.04 -11.65 29.27
C LEU A 229 -7.26 -10.81 28.87
N GLN A 230 -8.22 -10.66 29.78
CA GLN A 230 -9.54 -10.03 29.57
C GLN A 230 -9.51 -8.53 29.16
N ASP A 231 -8.34 -7.99 28.83
CA ASP A 231 -8.17 -6.59 28.42
C ASP A 231 -8.32 -6.47 26.89
N ILE A 232 -9.57 -6.50 26.42
CA ILE A 232 -9.95 -6.36 24.99
C ILE A 232 -9.59 -5.00 24.36
N ARG A 233 -8.91 -4.11 25.11
CA ARG A 233 -8.55 -2.74 24.69
C ARG A 233 -7.18 -2.73 24.04
N PHE A 234 -7.09 -3.36 22.88
CA PHE A 234 -5.99 -3.25 21.95
C PHE A 234 -6.53 -2.97 20.55
N ASN A 235 -5.68 -2.42 19.69
CA ASN A 235 -5.94 -2.32 18.26
C ASN A 235 -4.72 -2.90 17.53
N LEU A 236 -4.93 -3.60 16.42
CA LEU A 236 -3.86 -4.09 15.58
C LEU A 236 -4.10 -3.66 14.14
N MET A 237 -3.13 -2.96 13.55
CA MET A 237 -3.19 -2.44 12.19
C MET A 237 -2.03 -2.97 11.36
N ALA A 238 -2.27 -3.17 10.05
CA ALA A 238 -1.26 -3.42 9.03
C ALA A 238 -1.04 -2.16 8.19
N VAL A 239 0.22 -1.82 7.90
CA VAL A 239 0.58 -0.84 6.88
C VAL A 239 0.82 -1.61 5.57
N VAL A 240 0.05 -1.31 4.53
CA VAL A 240 -0.02 -2.10 3.29
C VAL A 240 -0.06 -1.20 2.05
N PRO A 241 0.16 -1.71 0.83
CA PRO A 241 -0.04 -0.92 -0.39
C PRO A 241 -1.52 -0.54 -0.56
N ASP A 242 -1.77 0.63 -1.18
CA ASP A 242 -3.12 1.06 -1.55
C ASP A 242 -3.81 0.00 -2.46
N ARG A 243 -4.88 -0.61 -1.93
CA ARG A 243 -5.65 -1.66 -2.60
C ARG A 243 -6.36 -1.13 -3.83
N ARG A 244 -6.77 0.14 -3.82
CA ARG A 244 -7.50 0.79 -4.93
C ARG A 244 -6.63 0.82 -6.18
N LEU A 245 -5.32 1.03 -6.04
CA LEU A 245 -4.38 0.98 -7.16
C LEU A 245 -4.31 -0.43 -7.77
N ALA A 246 -4.11 -1.45 -6.93
CA ALA A 246 -4.04 -2.85 -7.39
C ALA A 246 -5.34 -3.32 -8.06
N ILE A 247 -6.50 -3.00 -7.46
CA ILE A 247 -7.82 -3.34 -7.99
C ILE A 247 -8.11 -2.56 -9.29
N SER A 248 -7.77 -1.27 -9.37
CA SER A 248 -7.96 -0.46 -10.58
C SER A 248 -7.11 -0.96 -11.75
N HIS A 249 -5.87 -1.36 -11.47
CA HIS A 249 -5.00 -1.99 -12.47
C HIS A 249 -5.58 -3.32 -12.95
N LYS A 250 -5.99 -4.21 -12.04
CA LYS A 250 -6.63 -5.49 -12.36
C LYS A 250 -7.91 -5.31 -13.19
N LEU A 251 -8.74 -4.32 -12.83
CA LEU A 251 -9.97 -3.96 -13.54
C LEU A 251 -9.68 -3.45 -14.96
N THR A 252 -8.61 -2.66 -15.14
CA THR A 252 -8.17 -2.18 -16.45
C THR A 252 -7.71 -3.34 -17.33
N MET A 253 -6.87 -4.23 -16.81
CA MET A 253 -6.43 -5.45 -17.51
C MET A 253 -7.60 -6.34 -17.93
N LEU A 254 -8.57 -6.56 -17.02
CA LEU A 254 -9.78 -7.36 -17.33
C LEU A 254 -10.65 -6.71 -18.41
N LYS A 255 -10.77 -5.37 -18.43
CA LYS A 255 -11.47 -4.64 -19.52
C LYS A 255 -10.77 -4.84 -20.86
N THR A 256 -9.43 -4.72 -20.90
CA THR A 256 -8.64 -4.95 -22.12
C THR A 256 -8.78 -6.39 -22.62
N ASN A 257 -8.65 -7.38 -21.74
CA ASN A 257 -8.82 -8.79 -22.10
C ASN A 257 -10.23 -9.07 -22.65
N ARG A 258 -11.28 -8.51 -22.01
CA ARG A 258 -12.67 -8.60 -22.51
C ARG A 258 -12.81 -7.98 -23.91
N GLN A 259 -12.17 -6.84 -24.17
CA GLN A 259 -12.22 -6.17 -25.47
C GLN A 259 -11.58 -7.03 -26.56
N ILE A 260 -10.38 -7.57 -26.32
CA ILE A 260 -9.67 -8.47 -27.25
C ILE A 260 -10.53 -9.69 -27.60
N VAL A 261 -11.15 -10.32 -26.59
CA VAL A 261 -12.01 -11.50 -26.80
C VAL A 261 -13.27 -11.14 -27.60
N LEU A 262 -13.89 -9.98 -27.34
CA LEU A 262 -15.06 -9.53 -28.12
C LEU A 262 -14.71 -9.21 -29.57
N GLU A 263 -13.56 -8.58 -29.84
CA GLU A 263 -13.10 -8.31 -31.20
C GLU A 263 -12.80 -9.60 -31.97
N ALA A 264 -12.12 -10.56 -31.34
CA ALA A 264 -11.86 -11.88 -31.93
C ALA A 264 -13.16 -12.64 -32.23
N LEU A 265 -14.14 -12.63 -31.32
CA LEU A 265 -15.45 -13.24 -31.55
C LEU A 265 -16.23 -12.55 -32.68
N GLN A 266 -16.20 -11.22 -32.77
CA GLN A 266 -16.83 -10.48 -33.86
C GLN A 266 -16.18 -10.78 -35.23
N GLN A 267 -14.86 -10.98 -35.27
CA GLN A 267 -14.17 -11.42 -36.48
C GLN A 267 -14.57 -12.84 -36.89
N LEU A 268 -14.62 -13.77 -35.93
CA LEU A 268 -15.03 -15.16 -36.18
C LEU A 268 -16.47 -15.26 -36.72
N VAL A 269 -17.41 -14.51 -36.12
CA VAL A 269 -18.80 -14.44 -36.59
C VAL A 269 -18.87 -13.90 -38.03
N LYS A 270 -18.14 -12.83 -38.36
CA LYS A 270 -18.09 -12.29 -39.73
C LYS A 270 -17.59 -13.31 -40.75
N LEU A 271 -16.53 -14.07 -40.43
CA LEU A 271 -16.00 -15.12 -41.30
C LEU A 271 -17.02 -16.25 -41.50
N SER A 272 -17.69 -16.72 -40.43
CA SER A 272 -18.71 -17.76 -40.53
C SER A 272 -19.95 -17.38 -41.37
N HIS A 273 -20.24 -16.08 -41.48
CA HIS A 273 -21.30 -15.57 -42.36
C HIS A 273 -20.85 -15.39 -43.82
N GLN A 274 -19.54 -15.33 -44.10
CA GLN A 274 -19.02 -15.27 -45.47
C GLN A 274 -18.95 -16.67 -46.13
N ASP A 275 -18.57 -17.71 -45.39
CA ASP A 275 -18.56 -19.10 -45.94
C ASP A 275 -19.96 -19.58 -46.34
N ASN A 276 -21.00 -19.20 -45.60
CA ASN A 276 -22.39 -19.55 -45.92
C ASN A 276 -23.00 -18.78 -47.12
N GLY A 277 -22.23 -17.89 -47.77
CA GLY A 277 -22.70 -17.07 -48.89
C GLY A 277 -22.45 -17.64 -50.28
N THR A 278 -21.75 -18.78 -50.42
CA THR A 278 -21.13 -19.19 -51.69
C THR A 278 -21.72 -20.46 -52.33
N GLU A 279 -23.02 -20.71 -52.14
CA GLU A 279 -23.78 -21.67 -52.97
C GLU A 279 -25.05 -21.05 -53.58
N LYS A 280 -24.87 -20.36 -54.72
CA LYS A 280 -25.72 -20.38 -55.94
C LYS A 280 -25.51 -19.14 -56.80
N THR A 281 -24.64 -19.27 -57.79
CA THR A 281 -24.61 -18.38 -58.97
C THR A 281 -24.75 -19.20 -60.25
N THR A 282 -25.99 -19.40 -60.70
CA THR A 282 -26.33 -19.71 -62.09
C THR A 282 -27.72 -19.16 -62.39
N ASN A 283 -27.82 -18.36 -63.46
CA ASN A 283 -29.05 -18.03 -64.20
C ASN A 283 -30.03 -17.07 -63.47
N ASP A 284 -30.63 -16.04 -64.07
CA ASP A 284 -30.66 -15.58 -65.47
C ASP A 284 -30.68 -14.04 -65.55
N ALA A 285 -30.44 -13.50 -66.76
CA ALA A 285 -30.68 -12.11 -67.09
C ALA A 285 -32.08 -11.92 -67.70
N GLU A 286 -32.81 -10.86 -67.33
CA GLU A 286 -33.49 -9.91 -68.26
C GLU A 286 -34.54 -8.99 -67.57
N LYS A 287 -34.54 -7.70 -67.95
CA LYS A 287 -35.71 -6.78 -68.08
C LYS A 287 -36.51 -6.38 -66.79
N ILE A 288 -37.21 -5.23 -66.68
CA ILE A 288 -37.29 -3.98 -67.46
C ILE A 288 -37.78 -2.81 -66.56
N GLU A 289 -37.34 -1.59 -66.92
CA GLU A 289 -37.81 -0.22 -66.64
C GLU A 289 -38.93 0.17 -65.62
N LYS A 290 -38.69 1.36 -65.03
CA LYS A 290 -39.62 2.49 -64.75
C LYS A 290 -40.80 2.32 -63.77
N SER A 291 -40.70 3.04 -62.64
CA SER A 291 -41.66 4.10 -62.33
C SER A 291 -41.07 5.10 -61.30
N CYS A 292 -41.31 6.39 -61.51
CA CYS A 292 -41.04 7.45 -60.55
C CYS A 292 -42.29 8.33 -60.50
N ASP A 293 -42.88 8.53 -59.32
CA ASP A 293 -43.17 9.89 -58.83
C ASP A 293 -43.70 9.94 -57.38
N ARG A 294 -43.38 11.07 -56.72
CA ARG A 294 -44.15 11.78 -55.67
C ARG A 294 -44.37 11.13 -54.28
N LYS A 295 -43.79 11.75 -53.21
CA LYS A 295 -44.36 12.83 -52.35
C LYS A 295 -45.47 12.30 -51.43
N ASN A 296 -45.62 12.65 -50.15
CA ASN A 296 -45.17 13.76 -49.29
C ASN A 296 -45.65 13.40 -47.85
N LYS A 297 -45.27 13.99 -46.69
CA LYS A 297 -44.33 15.04 -46.23
C LYS A 297 -44.43 15.06 -44.67
N VAL A 298 -43.59 15.85 -43.99
CA VAL A 298 -43.78 16.49 -42.66
C VAL A 298 -43.30 15.72 -41.42
N ASP A 299 -42.49 16.29 -40.52
CA ASP A 299 -41.43 17.35 -40.56
C ASP A 299 -40.64 17.31 -39.20
N GLU A 300 -39.46 17.99 -39.14
CA GLU A 300 -38.81 18.66 -37.97
C GLU A 300 -38.24 17.83 -36.77
N GLU A 301 -37.10 18.12 -36.10
CA GLU A 301 -35.87 18.96 -36.27
C GLU A 301 -34.67 18.17 -35.64
N ASN A 302 -33.37 18.25 -36.00
CA ASN A 302 -32.62 18.77 -37.14
C ASN A 302 -32.05 20.22 -37.15
N LEU A 303 -30.99 20.57 -36.36
CA LEU A 303 -29.67 21.07 -36.86
C LEU A 303 -28.58 21.42 -35.81
N LEU A 304 -27.31 21.11 -36.16
CA LEU A 304 -26.11 21.91 -35.81
C LEU A 304 -25.75 22.82 -37.00
N PRO A 305 -25.14 24.01 -36.79
CA PRO A 305 -24.45 24.75 -37.86
C PRO A 305 -22.91 24.61 -37.77
N ASN A 306 -22.24 24.86 -38.90
CA ASN A 306 -20.80 24.65 -39.10
C ASN A 306 -20.18 25.89 -39.80
N LYS A 307 -19.02 26.37 -39.33
CA LYS A 307 -17.99 27.22 -40.01
C LYS A 307 -18.37 28.57 -40.67
N THR A 308 -17.65 29.64 -40.27
CA THR A 308 -16.72 30.53 -41.06
C THR A 308 -16.23 31.66 -40.14
N GLU A 309 -14.94 31.83 -39.82
CA GLU A 309 -13.80 32.45 -40.55
C GLU A 309 -13.51 33.94 -40.16
N ARG A 310 -12.25 34.22 -39.74
CA ARG A 310 -11.56 35.55 -39.63
C ARG A 310 -12.04 36.50 -38.50
N ASP A 311 -11.22 37.36 -37.88
CA ASP A 311 -9.77 37.67 -38.01
C ASP A 311 -9.17 38.30 -36.70
N GLU A 312 -7.86 38.60 -36.72
CA GLU A 312 -7.09 39.55 -35.84
C GLU A 312 -6.73 39.27 -34.35
N SER A 313 -5.41 39.08 -34.12
CA SER A 313 -4.58 39.57 -32.98
C SER A 313 -4.86 39.04 -31.53
N SER A 314 -3.91 38.97 -30.59
CA SER A 314 -2.46 39.21 -30.55
C SER A 314 -1.82 38.40 -29.38
N THR A 315 -0.52 38.13 -29.43
CA THR A 315 0.26 37.40 -28.40
C THR A 315 0.84 38.31 -27.31
N PRO A 316 1.21 37.74 -26.15
CA PRO A 316 2.59 37.90 -25.65
C PRO A 316 3.22 36.52 -25.36
N SER A 317 4.24 36.08 -26.12
CA SER A 317 5.67 36.43 -26.04
C SER A 317 6.42 35.71 -24.90
N ILE A 318 7.21 34.71 -25.32
CA ILE A 318 8.25 34.03 -24.55
C ILE A 318 9.47 34.96 -24.44
N GLU A 319 9.99 35.18 -23.24
CA GLU A 319 11.34 35.75 -23.08
C GLU A 319 12.37 34.66 -22.81
N ARG A 320 13.35 34.57 -23.70
CA ARG A 320 14.68 34.04 -23.38
C ARG A 320 15.54 35.22 -22.97
N ASN A 321 16.38 35.05 -21.95
CA ASN A 321 17.59 35.85 -21.82
C ASN A 321 18.79 34.93 -21.56
N ASN A 322 19.94 35.39 -22.04
CA ASN A 322 21.10 34.57 -22.34
C ASN A 322 22.14 34.55 -21.22
N ASP A 323 22.79 33.40 -21.09
CA ASP A 323 24.25 33.19 -21.07
C ASP A 323 25.12 33.91 -20.01
N ALA A 324 25.83 33.09 -19.25
CA ALA A 324 27.02 33.48 -18.49
C ALA A 324 27.92 32.23 -18.30
N THR A 325 28.89 32.06 -19.19
CA THR A 325 30.00 31.10 -19.05
C THR A 325 30.83 31.38 -17.79
N ILE A 326 31.13 30.33 -17.02
CA ILE A 326 32.28 30.29 -16.08
C ILE A 326 33.01 28.96 -16.26
N ASP A 327 34.34 29.04 -16.24
CA ASP A 327 35.26 28.01 -16.70
C ASP A 327 35.49 26.82 -15.75
N ILE A 328 36.17 25.83 -16.34
CA ILE A 328 36.66 24.59 -15.74
C ILE A 328 37.86 24.87 -14.83
N GLU A 329 37.87 24.31 -13.62
CA GLU A 329 39.13 23.89 -12.97
C GLU A 329 39.08 22.40 -12.61
N GLU A 330 39.94 21.63 -13.29
CA GLU A 330 40.14 20.20 -13.12
C GLU A 330 41.32 19.99 -12.17
N SER A 331 41.08 19.51 -10.95
CA SER A 331 42.14 19.20 -9.97
C SER A 331 42.22 17.70 -9.71
N THR A 332 43.09 17.03 -10.46
CA THR A 332 43.41 15.61 -10.29
C THR A 332 44.15 15.34 -8.98
N SER A 333 43.74 14.33 -8.21
CA SER A 333 44.63 13.65 -7.29
C SER A 333 44.41 12.13 -7.31
N ASN A 334 45.41 11.40 -7.78
CA ASN A 334 45.48 9.94 -7.69
C ASN A 334 45.75 9.52 -6.24
N ILE A 335 45.14 8.42 -5.77
CA ILE A 335 45.77 7.39 -4.91
C ILE A 335 44.85 6.17 -4.79
N GLY A 336 45.43 4.97 -4.85
CA GLY A 336 44.95 3.81 -4.07
C GLY A 336 43.84 2.94 -4.66
N THR A 337 44.14 2.17 -5.71
CA THR A 337 43.31 1.00 -6.07
C THR A 337 43.39 -0.09 -4.99
N ALA A 338 42.26 -0.37 -4.32
CA ALA A 338 42.06 -1.59 -3.55
C ALA A 338 40.79 -2.30 -4.06
N LYS A 339 40.93 -3.51 -4.60
CA LYS A 339 39.80 -4.33 -5.02
C LYS A 339 39.03 -4.81 -3.79
N ILE A 340 37.73 -4.55 -3.76
CA ILE A 340 36.76 -5.34 -2.99
C ILE A 340 35.72 -5.83 -4.00
N GLU A 341 35.68 -7.14 -4.21
CA GLU A 341 34.74 -7.77 -5.15
C GLU A 341 33.36 -7.86 -4.50
N SER A 342 32.43 -7.00 -4.92
CA SER A 342 31.02 -7.12 -4.55
C SER A 342 30.33 -8.11 -5.50
N SER A 343 30.06 -9.31 -5.01
CA SER A 343 29.22 -10.30 -5.68
C SER A 343 27.77 -9.81 -5.72
N VAL A 344 27.41 -9.05 -6.75
CA VAL A 344 26.02 -8.67 -7.02
C VAL A 344 25.26 -9.90 -7.51
N GLU A 345 24.65 -10.63 -6.59
CA GLU A 345 23.63 -11.61 -6.95
C GLU A 345 22.45 -10.89 -7.58
N LYS A 346 22.26 -11.12 -8.88
CA LYS A 346 21.04 -10.72 -9.59
C LYS A 346 19.87 -11.56 -9.07
N VAL A 347 19.21 -11.08 -8.02
CA VAL A 347 17.92 -11.63 -7.58
C VAL A 347 16.94 -11.48 -8.75
N VAL A 348 16.62 -12.61 -9.37
CA VAL A 348 15.64 -12.69 -10.45
C VAL A 348 14.27 -12.38 -9.86
N MET A 349 13.58 -11.41 -10.43
CA MET A 349 12.20 -11.09 -10.09
C MET A 349 11.31 -12.32 -10.35
N CYS A 350 10.77 -12.94 -9.30
CA CYS A 350 9.58 -13.77 -9.45
C CYS A 350 8.43 -12.87 -9.90
N ALA A 351 8.02 -13.02 -11.16
CA ALA A 351 6.84 -12.35 -11.66
C ALA A 351 5.61 -12.83 -10.87
N LEU A 352 4.74 -11.89 -10.50
CA LEU A 352 3.38 -12.21 -10.04
C LEU A 352 2.67 -12.97 -11.18
N ASP A 353 2.20 -14.19 -10.91
CA ASP A 353 1.61 -15.13 -11.90
C ASP A 353 0.31 -14.65 -12.58
N TYR A 354 -0.07 -13.39 -12.38
CA TYR A 354 -1.13 -12.69 -13.11
C TYR A 354 -0.61 -11.95 -14.36
N ALA A 355 0.71 -11.99 -14.63
CA ALA A 355 1.38 -11.18 -15.65
C ALA A 355 1.32 -11.73 -17.10
N THR A 356 0.66 -12.86 -17.34
CA THR A 356 0.66 -13.53 -18.65
C THR A 356 -0.59 -13.16 -19.47
N PRO A 357 -0.48 -12.28 -20.49
CA PRO A 357 -1.60 -12.02 -21.40
C PRO A 357 -1.92 -13.26 -22.24
N LEU A 358 -3.22 -13.50 -22.50
CA LEU A 358 -3.69 -14.63 -23.31
C LEU A 358 -3.18 -14.51 -24.74
N ARG A 359 -2.21 -15.36 -25.11
CA ARG A 359 -1.68 -15.46 -26.46
C ARG A 359 -2.45 -16.52 -27.23
N ILE A 360 -3.48 -16.12 -27.98
CA ILE A 360 -4.26 -17.04 -28.83
C ILE A 360 -3.37 -17.48 -29.99
N GLN A 361 -2.91 -18.72 -29.94
CA GLN A 361 -2.08 -19.32 -30.98
C GLN A 361 -2.98 -20.05 -31.98
N THR A 362 -3.28 -19.43 -33.12
CA THR A 362 -4.06 -20.06 -34.19
C THR A 362 -3.17 -21.02 -34.99
N SER A 363 -3.35 -22.32 -34.76
CA SER A 363 -2.76 -23.40 -35.57
C SER A 363 -3.88 -24.24 -36.17
N PRO A 364 -3.79 -24.67 -37.44
CA PRO A 364 -4.88 -25.38 -38.12
C PRO A 364 -5.01 -26.81 -37.57
N ALA A 365 -6.26 -27.24 -37.34
CA ALA A 365 -6.56 -28.59 -36.86
C ALA A 365 -6.40 -29.62 -37.99
N HIS A 366 -5.76 -30.75 -37.69
CA HIS A 366 -5.85 -31.95 -38.51
C HIS A 366 -6.99 -32.84 -38.02
N SER A 367 -7.82 -33.31 -38.94
CA SER A 367 -8.94 -34.20 -38.70
C SER A 367 -8.50 -35.67 -38.68
N SER A 368 -9.07 -36.46 -37.77
CA SER A 368 -9.05 -37.93 -37.83
C SER A 368 -10.34 -38.50 -37.25
N SER A 369 -10.86 -39.55 -37.89
CA SER A 369 -12.22 -40.06 -37.72
C SER A 369 -12.41 -41.07 -36.59
N SER A 370 -13.64 -41.08 -36.05
CA SER A 370 -14.44 -42.22 -35.55
C SER A 370 -13.75 -43.59 -35.34
N THR A 371 -14.00 -44.18 -34.16
CA THR A 371 -14.57 -45.54 -34.07
C THR A 371 -15.64 -45.61 -32.98
N ASP A 372 -16.66 -46.41 -33.25
CA ASP A 372 -17.88 -46.62 -32.47
C ASP A 372 -17.83 -47.97 -31.72
N THR A 373 -18.26 -48.02 -30.46
CA THR A 373 -18.60 -49.28 -29.75
C THR A 373 -19.64 -49.04 -28.64
N SER A 374 -20.88 -49.43 -28.92
CA SER A 374 -21.95 -49.58 -27.92
C SER A 374 -21.69 -50.72 -26.93
N SER A 375 -22.19 -50.59 -25.69
CA SER A 375 -22.56 -51.72 -24.83
C SER A 375 -23.57 -51.29 -23.77
N GLU A 376 -24.70 -51.98 -23.70
CA GLU A 376 -25.77 -51.77 -22.73
C GLU A 376 -25.47 -52.46 -21.39
N ILE A 377 -25.82 -51.80 -20.29
CA ILE A 377 -26.41 -52.31 -19.03
C ILE A 377 -26.50 -51.07 -18.12
N GLY A 378 -27.50 -50.81 -17.28
CA GLY A 378 -28.65 -51.57 -16.82
C GLY A 378 -29.21 -50.78 -15.62
N SER A 379 -30.44 -50.30 -15.73
CA SER A 379 -31.04 -49.36 -14.79
C SER A 379 -31.41 -49.96 -13.44
N ALA A 380 -31.13 -49.26 -12.33
CA ALA A 380 -31.83 -49.45 -11.06
C ALA A 380 -31.93 -48.16 -10.23
N PHE A 381 -33.17 -47.70 -10.04
CA PHE A 381 -33.57 -46.63 -9.12
C PHE A 381 -33.58 -47.17 -7.68
N ASN A 382 -33.17 -46.38 -6.67
CA ASN A 382 -33.92 -46.25 -5.40
C ASN A 382 -33.33 -45.21 -4.44
N SER A 383 -34.23 -44.43 -3.85
CA SER A 383 -33.98 -43.43 -2.81
C SER A 383 -34.41 -44.00 -1.42
N PRO A 384 -34.17 -43.31 -0.28
CA PRO A 384 -33.93 -43.98 1.00
C PRO A 384 -35.19 -44.30 1.84
N THR A 385 -35.05 -45.25 2.76
CA THR A 385 -36.00 -45.52 3.86
C THR A 385 -35.43 -45.13 5.23
N GLN A 386 -36.27 -44.52 6.06
CA GLN A 386 -35.99 -44.15 7.46
C GLN A 386 -36.04 -45.36 8.43
N GLY A 387 -35.49 -45.17 9.63
CA GLY A 387 -35.62 -46.05 10.80
C GLY A 387 -34.24 -46.47 11.34
N LYS A 388 -33.88 -46.24 12.61
CA LYS A 388 -34.64 -45.85 13.81
C LYS A 388 -33.89 -44.82 14.63
#